data_AF-A0A9X3ETE1-F1
#
_entry.id   AF-A0A9X3ETE1-F1
#
_cell.length_a   1.000
_cell.length_b   1.000
_cell.length_c   1.000
_cell.angle_alpha   90.00
_cell.angle_beta   90.00
_cell.angle_gamma   90.00
#
_symmetry.space_group_name_H-M   'P 1'
#
loop_
_entity.id
_entity.type
_entity.pdbx_description
1 polymer ?
#
loop_
_entity_poly.entity_id
_entity_poly.type
_entity_poly.pdbx_seq_one_letter_code
_entity_poly.pdbx_strand_id
1 'polypeptide(L)'
;MFHRSTSTGPNASSEGHRRWSMGLLYDNVVESEPAKDGLVVLGLYNRGDYGTGHGWSSAHSVAWNYASGDGVAVIQRPPTAQNYAIGGSGTFSGDKPPAPFDQPAGYIEGSNQAGLVPESLYERQLAERLCGR
;
A
#
# COMPACT_ATOMS: atom_id res chain seq x y z
N MET A 1 11.80 0.21 -0.74
CA MET A 1 11.23 -0.87 0.09
C MET A 1 11.21 -0.37 1.53
N PHE A 2 10.10 -0.61 2.22
CA PHE A 2 9.88 -0.26 3.61
C PHE A 2 9.57 -1.57 4.35
N HIS A 3 10.37 -1.90 5.37
CA HIS A 3 10.34 -3.19 6.06
C HIS A 3 10.07 -3.00 7.53
N ARG A 4 9.13 -3.75 8.11
CA ARG A 4 8.91 -3.81 9.57
C ARG A 4 8.99 -2.44 10.24
N SER A 5 8.29 -1.49 9.65
CA SER A 5 8.33 -0.07 10.04
C SER A 5 7.00 0.34 10.65
N THR A 6 7.04 1.22 11.64
CA THR A 6 5.84 1.80 12.24
C THR A 6 5.78 3.29 11.94
N SER A 7 4.62 3.74 11.49
CA SER A 7 4.26 5.14 11.33
C SER A 7 3.21 5.49 12.40
N THR A 8 3.46 6.58 13.14
CA THR A 8 2.63 6.99 14.30
C THR A 8 2.18 8.42 14.11
N GLY A 9 0.88 8.68 14.33
CA GLY A 9 0.33 10.01 14.10
C GLY A 9 0.37 10.47 12.63
N PRO A 10 0.19 9.61 11.60
CA PRO A 10 0.26 10.08 10.22
C PRO A 10 -0.77 11.17 9.96
N ASN A 11 -0.31 12.25 9.34
CA ASN A 11 -1.14 13.38 8.90
C ASN A 11 -1.43 13.33 7.38
N ALA A 12 -0.74 12.45 6.66
CA ALA A 12 -0.84 12.27 5.22
C ALA A 12 -0.46 10.84 4.83
N SER A 13 -0.81 10.45 3.60
CA SER A 13 -0.50 9.12 3.06
C SER A 13 0.98 8.93 2.76
N SER A 14 1.49 7.73 3.08
CA SER A 14 2.69 7.17 2.45
C SER A 14 2.40 6.89 0.98
N GLU A 15 3.06 7.60 0.06
CA GLU A 15 2.82 7.46 -1.38
C GLU A 15 3.98 8.03 -2.22
N GLY A 16 4.01 7.68 -3.51
CA GLY A 16 4.87 8.37 -4.48
C GLY A 16 4.39 9.80 -4.70
N HIS A 17 5.21 10.79 -4.31
CA HIS A 17 4.79 12.19 -4.31
C HIS A 17 4.86 12.87 -5.69
N ARG A 18 5.80 12.47 -6.59
CA ARG A 18 5.96 13.01 -7.94
C ARG A 18 6.61 11.99 -8.87
N ARG A 19 6.15 11.95 -10.12
CA ARG A 19 6.58 11.02 -11.18
C ARG A 19 6.25 9.57 -10.81
N TRP A 20 5.94 8.78 -11.84
CA TRP A 20 5.42 7.43 -11.70
C TRP A 20 6.42 6.52 -10.95
N SER A 21 6.21 6.33 -9.65
CA SER A 21 7.04 5.41 -8.84
C SER A 21 6.63 3.97 -9.13
N MET A 22 7.59 3.05 -9.24
CA MET A 22 7.27 1.66 -9.58
C MET A 22 7.99 0.68 -8.66
N GLY A 23 7.38 -0.48 -8.44
CA GLY A 23 8.02 -1.58 -7.72
C GLY A 23 8.24 -1.29 -6.23
N LEU A 24 7.38 -0.49 -5.60
CA LEU A 24 7.47 -0.23 -4.17
C LEU A 24 6.94 -1.44 -3.39
N LEU A 25 7.70 -1.88 -2.39
CA LEU A 25 7.27 -2.89 -1.43
C LEU A 25 7.13 -2.25 -0.05
N TYR A 26 5.92 -2.31 0.51
CA TYR A 26 5.60 -2.01 1.91
C TYR A 26 5.36 -3.34 2.62
N ASP A 27 6.35 -3.81 3.35
CA ASP A 27 6.38 -5.15 3.94
C ASP A 27 6.32 -5.04 5.47
N ASN A 28 5.26 -5.56 6.08
CA ASN A 28 5.02 -5.51 7.52
C ASN A 28 5.06 -4.07 8.08
N VAL A 29 4.49 -3.10 7.35
CA VAL A 29 4.36 -1.73 7.83
C VAL A 29 3.09 -1.57 8.66
N VAL A 30 3.19 -0.87 9.79
CA VAL A 30 2.10 -0.62 10.73
C VAL A 30 1.83 0.87 10.84
N GLU A 31 0.59 1.26 10.64
CA GLU A 31 0.09 2.61 10.93
C GLU A 31 -0.60 2.61 12.29
N SER A 32 -0.27 3.60 13.11
CA SER A 32 -0.79 3.77 14.47
C SER A 32 -1.27 5.19 14.68
N GLU A 33 -2.45 5.32 15.32
CA GLU A 33 -3.02 6.60 15.73
C GLU A 33 -3.08 7.64 14.59
N PRO A 34 -3.66 7.34 13.42
CA PRO A 34 -3.80 8.32 12.35
C PRO A 34 -4.51 9.58 12.86
N ALA A 35 -4.11 10.74 12.34
CA ALA A 35 -4.60 12.03 12.82
C ALA A 35 -6.14 12.21 12.68
N LYS A 36 -6.78 11.35 11.89
CA LYS A 36 -8.24 11.22 11.78
C LYS A 36 -8.61 9.80 11.32
N ASP A 37 -9.76 9.33 11.78
CA ASP A 37 -10.35 8.08 11.31
C ASP A 37 -10.63 8.14 9.81
N GLY A 38 -10.37 7.04 9.12
CA GLY A 38 -10.56 6.96 7.67
C GLY A 38 -9.57 7.79 6.85
N LEU A 39 -8.50 8.34 7.46
CA LEU A 39 -7.38 8.94 6.73
C LEU A 39 -6.81 7.91 5.75
N VAL A 40 -6.57 8.32 4.50
CA VAL A 40 -5.76 7.52 3.59
C VAL A 40 -4.31 7.54 4.08
N VAL A 41 -3.83 6.42 4.64
CA VAL A 41 -2.49 6.28 5.25
C VAL A 41 -1.49 5.63 4.30
N LEU A 42 -1.96 4.80 3.36
CA LEU A 42 -1.16 4.30 2.24
C LEU A 42 -1.85 4.64 0.92
N GLY A 43 -1.05 5.14 -0.02
CA GLY A 43 -1.53 5.56 -1.32
C GLY A 43 -0.87 4.90 -2.52
N LEU A 44 -1.46 3.80 -3.00
CA LEU A 44 -1.12 3.17 -4.29
C LEU A 44 -2.22 3.48 -5.33
N TYR A 45 -2.39 4.76 -5.65
CA TYR A 45 -3.58 5.26 -6.36
C TYR A 45 -3.29 6.37 -7.37
N ASN A 46 -4.32 6.74 -8.14
CA ASN A 46 -4.25 7.90 -9.02
C ASN A 46 -4.53 9.19 -8.25
N ARG A 47 -3.52 10.06 -8.14
CA ARG A 47 -3.63 11.41 -7.53
C ARG A 47 -4.24 12.43 -8.47
N GLY A 48 -4.58 12.04 -9.71
CA GLY A 48 -5.22 12.88 -10.71
C GLY A 48 -4.49 14.19 -10.96
N ASP A 49 -5.23 15.28 -10.86
CA ASP A 49 -4.76 16.65 -11.07
C ASP A 49 -4.32 17.36 -9.77
N TYR A 50 -4.15 16.63 -8.65
CA TYR A 50 -3.57 17.21 -7.44
C TYR A 50 -2.30 18.00 -7.82
N GLY A 51 -2.10 19.19 -7.25
CA GLY A 51 -0.98 20.08 -7.57
C GLY A 51 -0.90 20.47 -9.06
N THR A 52 0.19 20.11 -9.74
CA THR A 52 0.46 20.45 -11.15
C THR A 52 0.33 19.25 -12.09
N GLY A 53 -0.54 18.28 -11.77
CA GLY A 53 -0.72 17.05 -12.56
C GLY A 53 0.22 15.91 -12.11
N HIS A 54 -0.07 15.32 -10.95
CA HIS A 54 0.76 14.27 -10.37
C HIS A 54 0.46 12.86 -10.92
N GLY A 55 -0.76 12.61 -11.39
CA GLY A 55 -1.16 11.31 -11.96
C GLY A 55 -1.01 10.16 -10.98
N TRP A 56 -0.53 9.01 -11.45
CA TRP A 56 -0.37 7.80 -10.63
C TRP A 56 0.75 7.95 -9.60
N SER A 57 0.43 7.74 -8.31
CA SER A 57 1.43 7.72 -7.23
C SER A 57 2.37 6.53 -7.40
N SER A 58 1.84 5.37 -7.84
CA SER A 58 2.65 4.20 -8.10
C SER A 58 2.02 3.16 -9.03
N ALA A 59 2.86 2.28 -9.61
CA ALA A 59 2.45 1.02 -10.23
C ALA A 59 3.36 -0.16 -9.86
N HIS A 60 2.85 -1.39 -10.05
CA HIS A 60 3.59 -2.61 -9.70
C HIS A 60 4.06 -2.62 -8.24
N SER A 61 3.33 -1.94 -7.36
CA SER A 61 3.66 -1.80 -5.96
C SER A 61 2.80 -2.73 -5.10
N VAL A 62 3.35 -3.17 -3.98
CA VAL A 62 2.77 -4.19 -3.12
C VAL A 62 2.73 -3.69 -1.68
N ALA A 63 1.54 -3.73 -1.08
CA ALA A 63 1.35 -3.74 0.36
C ALA A 63 1.29 -5.22 0.81
N TRP A 64 2.30 -5.67 1.54
CA TRP A 64 2.40 -7.04 2.03
C TRP A 64 2.32 -7.05 3.55
N ASN A 65 1.35 -7.77 4.10
CA ASN A 65 1.07 -7.77 5.55
C ASN A 65 1.02 -6.36 6.17
N TYR A 66 0.42 -5.41 5.45
CA TYR A 66 0.33 -4.01 5.88
C TYR A 66 -0.80 -3.86 6.91
N ALA A 67 -0.60 -3.09 7.97
CA ALA A 67 -1.63 -2.79 8.95
C ALA A 67 -2.02 -1.31 8.86
N SER A 68 -3.23 -1.01 8.39
CA SER A 68 -3.66 0.38 8.17
C SER A 68 -4.17 1.10 9.43
N GLY A 69 -4.24 0.40 10.57
CA GLY A 69 -4.88 0.92 11.79
C GLY A 69 -6.30 1.39 11.51
N ASP A 70 -6.68 2.53 12.11
CA ASP A 70 -7.97 3.21 11.87
C ASP A 70 -8.00 4.03 10.57
N GLY A 71 -6.92 3.99 9.80
CA GLY A 71 -6.82 4.58 8.47
C GLY A 71 -7.26 3.61 7.37
N VAL A 72 -7.05 4.05 6.12
CA VAL A 72 -7.34 3.27 4.92
C VAL A 72 -6.12 3.19 4.02
N ALA A 73 -5.79 1.98 3.56
CA ALA A 73 -4.86 1.76 2.47
C ALA A 73 -5.60 1.76 1.14
N VAL A 74 -5.33 2.74 0.28
CA VAL A 74 -5.98 2.82 -1.04
C VAL A 74 -5.12 2.14 -2.10
N ILE A 75 -5.71 1.16 -2.79
CA ILE A 75 -5.06 0.30 -3.77
C ILE A 75 -5.86 0.35 -5.07
N GLN A 76 -5.36 1.07 -6.06
CA GLN A 76 -5.97 1.17 -7.40
C GLN A 76 -5.07 0.54 -8.46
N ARG A 77 -5.68 0.15 -9.59
CA ARG A 77 -5.02 -0.47 -10.73
C ARG A 77 -4.67 0.58 -11.80
N PRO A 78 -3.38 0.89 -12.01
CA PRO A 78 -2.96 1.77 -13.10
C PRO A 78 -3.22 1.15 -14.48
N PRO A 79 -3.36 1.95 -15.55
CA PRO A 79 -3.34 1.44 -16.90
C PRO A 79 -2.11 0.56 -17.13
N THR A 80 -2.31 -0.61 -17.75
CA THR A 80 -1.27 -1.60 -18.09
C THR A 80 -0.45 -2.15 -16.92
N ALA A 81 -0.82 -1.87 -15.68
CA ALA A 81 -0.07 -2.29 -14.50
C ALA A 81 -1.01 -2.71 -13.36
N GLN A 82 -0.44 -3.19 -12.26
CA GLN A 82 -1.22 -3.73 -11.15
C GLN A 82 -0.55 -3.37 -9.83
N ASN A 83 -1.29 -2.76 -8.91
CA ASN A 83 -0.90 -2.64 -7.50
C ASN A 83 -1.62 -3.72 -6.69
N TYR A 84 -1.02 -4.13 -5.58
CA TYR A 84 -1.46 -5.27 -4.78
C TYR A 84 -1.54 -4.89 -3.30
N ALA A 85 -2.54 -5.44 -2.61
CA ALA A 85 -2.54 -5.60 -1.17
C ALA A 85 -2.81 -7.07 -0.86
N ILE A 86 -1.88 -7.71 -0.15
CA ILE A 86 -1.93 -9.14 0.15
C ILE A 86 -1.74 -9.31 1.66
N GLY A 87 -2.75 -9.89 2.30
CA GLY A 87 -2.82 -10.03 3.75
C GLY A 87 -3.01 -8.70 4.48
N GLY A 88 -2.54 -8.66 5.73
CA GLY A 88 -2.57 -7.45 6.55
C GLY A 88 -3.90 -7.24 7.28
N SER A 89 -4.01 -6.11 7.98
CA SER A 89 -5.17 -5.77 8.82
C SER A 89 -5.62 -4.33 8.60
N GLY A 90 -6.89 -4.08 8.90
CA GLY A 90 -7.54 -2.79 8.70
C GLY A 90 -8.30 -2.71 7.37
N THR A 91 -8.39 -1.50 6.82
CA THR A 91 -9.24 -1.19 5.66
C THR A 91 -8.40 -1.03 4.41
N PHE A 92 -8.72 -1.83 3.40
CA PHE A 92 -8.17 -1.73 2.05
C PHE A 92 -9.29 -1.43 1.07
N SER A 93 -9.11 -0.45 0.18
CA SER A 93 -10.12 -0.10 -0.82
C SER A 93 -9.49 0.42 -2.11
N GLY A 94 -10.11 0.15 -3.25
CA GLY A 94 -9.79 0.84 -4.51
C GLY A 94 -10.77 1.95 -4.86
N ASP A 95 -11.87 2.05 -4.12
CA ASP A 95 -13.02 2.84 -4.49
C ASP A 95 -12.88 4.31 -4.06
N LYS A 96 -13.60 5.17 -4.79
CA LYS A 96 -13.83 6.55 -4.40
C LYS A 96 -15.21 6.66 -3.74
N PRO A 97 -15.32 7.14 -2.48
CA PRO A 97 -14.26 7.41 -1.50
C PRO A 97 -13.70 6.11 -0.85
N PRO A 98 -12.48 6.13 -0.25
CA PRO A 98 -11.67 7.31 0.08
C PRO A 98 -10.59 7.65 -0.96
N ALA A 99 -10.48 6.90 -2.05
CA ALA A 99 -9.58 7.30 -3.14
C ALA A 99 -9.96 8.70 -3.67
N PRO A 100 -8.99 9.54 -4.03
CA PRO A 100 -9.29 10.90 -4.49
C PRO A 100 -9.91 10.92 -5.89
N PHE A 101 -9.60 9.93 -6.73
CA PHE A 101 -10.12 9.79 -8.09
C PHE A 101 -10.69 8.40 -8.31
N ASP A 102 -11.73 8.33 -9.13
CA ASP A 102 -12.35 7.06 -9.51
C ASP A 102 -11.43 6.31 -10.50
N GLN A 103 -11.08 5.08 -10.14
CA GLN A 103 -10.26 4.15 -10.92
C GLN A 103 -10.62 2.72 -10.51
N PRO A 104 -10.34 1.73 -11.38
CA PRO A 104 -10.50 0.33 -11.00
C PRO A 104 -9.67 -0.02 -9.76
N ALA A 105 -10.25 -0.81 -8.87
CA ALA A 105 -9.53 -1.33 -7.72
C ALA A 105 -8.32 -2.16 -8.15
N GLY A 106 -7.26 -2.08 -7.34
CA GLY A 106 -6.13 -2.98 -7.42
C GLY A 106 -6.49 -4.39 -6.97
N TYR A 107 -5.50 -5.26 -6.89
CA TYR A 107 -5.72 -6.63 -6.44
C TYR A 107 -5.59 -6.66 -4.92
N ILE A 108 -6.66 -7.02 -4.23
CA ILE A 108 -6.74 -7.05 -2.77
C ILE A 108 -7.16 -8.46 -2.37
N GLU A 109 -6.34 -9.15 -1.58
CA GLU A 109 -6.65 -10.49 -1.07
C GLU A 109 -6.17 -10.67 0.38
N GLY A 110 -6.80 -11.59 1.11
CA GLY A 110 -6.34 -12.00 2.44
C GLY A 110 -6.43 -10.93 3.54
N SER A 111 -7.03 -9.77 3.27
CA SER A 111 -7.19 -8.71 4.28
C SER A 111 -7.96 -9.20 5.50
N ASN A 112 -7.46 -8.87 6.69
CA ASN A 112 -7.99 -9.30 7.98
C ASN A 112 -8.00 -10.83 8.17
N GLN A 113 -7.17 -11.56 7.44
CA GLN A 113 -6.94 -13.00 7.64
C GLN A 113 -5.56 -13.23 8.27
N ALA A 114 -5.53 -14.08 9.29
CA ALA A 114 -4.29 -14.46 9.96
C ALA A 114 -3.53 -15.54 9.17
N GLY A 115 -2.22 -15.65 9.41
CA GLY A 115 -1.40 -16.74 8.89
C GLY A 115 -0.94 -16.56 7.44
N LEU A 116 -0.67 -15.32 7.02
CA LEU A 116 -0.01 -15.06 5.74
C LEU A 116 1.38 -15.72 5.71
N VAL A 117 1.62 -16.57 4.72
CA VAL A 117 2.91 -17.24 4.50
C VAL A 117 3.38 -16.96 3.06
N PRO A 118 4.60 -16.44 2.86
CA PRO A 118 5.56 -16.02 3.90
C PRO A 118 5.09 -14.78 4.68
N GLU A 119 5.53 -14.62 5.92
CA GLU A 119 5.16 -13.44 6.73
C GLU A 119 5.73 -12.14 6.15
N SER A 120 6.90 -12.22 5.49
CA SER A 120 7.55 -11.13 4.77
C SER A 120 8.05 -11.63 3.43
N LEU A 121 7.72 -10.91 2.35
CA LEU A 121 8.28 -11.18 1.02
C LEU A 121 9.77 -10.89 0.98
N TYR A 122 10.21 -9.79 1.58
CA TYR A 122 11.61 -9.41 1.57
C TYR A 122 12.47 -10.45 2.29
N GLU A 123 12.07 -10.89 3.48
CA GLU A 123 12.85 -11.85 4.25
C GLU A 123 12.88 -13.21 3.55
N ARG A 124 11.78 -13.62 2.90
CA ARG A 124 11.77 -14.84 2.08
C ARG A 124 12.74 -14.72 0.90
N GLN A 125 12.69 -13.62 0.14
CA GLN A 125 13.60 -13.38 -0.99
C GLN A 125 15.07 -13.28 -0.54
N LEU A 126 15.33 -12.64 0.60
CA LEU A 126 16.66 -12.54 1.17
C LEU A 126 17.19 -13.92 1.58
N ALA A 127 16.36 -14.73 2.24
CA ALA A 127 16.71 -16.10 2.61
C ALA A 127 17.00 -16.95 1.37
N GLU A 128 16.17 -16.89 0.32
CA GLU A 128 16.41 -17.58 -0.96
C GLU A 128 17.75 -17.17 -1.58
N ARG A 129 18.06 -15.86 -1.59
CA ARG A 129 19.32 -15.34 -2.15
C ARG A 129 20.54 -15.82 -1.37
N LEU A 130 20.45 -15.89 -0.04
CA LEU A 130 21.57 -16.27 0.82
C LEU A 130 21.76 -17.78 0.91
N CYS A 131 20.66 -18.55 0.83
CA CYS A 131 20.65 -19.99 1.09
C CYS A 131 20.41 -20.85 -0.16
N GLY A 132 20.11 -20.25 -1.32
CA GLY A 132 19.87 -20.96 -2.58
C GLY A 132 18.65 -21.90 -2.58
N ARG A 133 17.69 -21.66 -1.68
CA ARG A 133 16.49 -22.48 -1.48
C ARG A 133 15.25 -21.66 -1.16
#